data_AF-A0A183HID5-F1
#
_entry.id   AF-A0A183HID5-F1
#
_cell.length_a   1.000
_cell.length_b   1.000
_cell.length_c   1.000
_cell.angle_alpha   90.00
_cell.angle_beta   90.00
_cell.angle_gamma   90.00
#
_symmetry.space_group_name_H-M   'P 1'
#
loop_
_entity.id
_entity.type
_entity.pdbx_description
1 polymer ?
#
loop_
_entity_poly.entity_id
_entity_poly.type
_entity_poly.pdbx_seq_one_letter_code
_entity_poly.pdbx_strand_id
1 'polypeptide(L)'
;MSEKELRKKVSEDGFSCIECPMSENETQCSSCPFRHFVQRTISADGILKAENCKKCPANNKVSIHGDTCILCLKTDDSCECQDDETCQKAEVNKMLIMIELENGSQESSNYIAKNIKRVIQGCKNNNMQACQHLANICVLQNYRIEELSACTEFEKIAKSMHYGSFDENRPNSFLEIILLQFTLNGTFLGMISLSESNLNTCSQQKDKFHFGTFYRMECFIQLQHLIQLSGGQPIFSDLYIVFMNKFGQKQMYAVPIINENIRSRGEFVNRLMPNEVFNSKWILTRRLYFVDSISLNALNNGQHSAIIRFPEKIDIRVQI
;
A
#
# COMPACT_ATOMS: atom_id res chain seq x y z
N MET A 1 -41.42 13.79 33.78
CA MET A 1 -40.02 13.95 33.36
C MET A 1 -39.22 12.94 34.17
N SER A 2 -38.97 11.75 33.62
CA SER A 2 -38.25 10.68 34.32
C SER A 2 -36.76 10.85 34.00
N GLU A 3 -35.95 11.12 35.02
CA GLU A 3 -34.48 11.05 34.93
C GLU A 3 -34.11 9.62 34.51
N LYS A 4 -33.54 9.46 33.31
CA LYS A 4 -32.88 8.21 32.94
C LYS A 4 -31.59 8.14 33.76
N GLU A 5 -31.51 7.21 34.72
CA GLU A 5 -30.27 6.89 35.42
C GLU A 5 -29.16 6.56 34.41
N LEU A 6 -28.02 7.25 34.48
CA LEU A 6 -26.83 6.87 33.71
C LEU A 6 -26.25 5.59 34.32
N ARG A 7 -26.26 4.50 33.54
CA ARG A 7 -25.66 3.22 33.92
C ARG A 7 -24.39 2.97 33.09
N LYS A 8 -23.45 2.23 33.67
CA LYS A 8 -22.16 1.90 33.04
C LYS A 8 -22.21 0.50 32.45
N LYS A 9 -21.73 0.34 31.22
CA LYS A 9 -21.61 -0.95 30.52
C LYS A 9 -20.18 -1.13 30.03
N VAL A 10 -19.70 -2.36 29.93
CA VAL A 10 -18.44 -2.64 29.21
C VAL A 10 -18.59 -2.29 27.72
N SER A 11 -17.59 -1.60 27.16
CA SER A 11 -17.49 -1.24 25.75
C SER A 11 -17.53 -2.48 24.84
N GLU A 12 -17.89 -2.31 23.57
CA GLU A 12 -18.01 -3.41 22.60
C GLU A 12 -16.67 -4.15 22.39
N ASP A 13 -15.55 -3.47 22.59
CA ASP A 13 -14.20 -4.03 22.55
C ASP A 13 -13.76 -4.70 23.87
N GLY A 14 -14.53 -4.59 24.95
CA GLY A 14 -14.26 -5.23 26.23
C GLY A 14 -13.29 -4.49 27.16
N PHE A 15 -12.73 -3.34 26.75
CA PHE A 15 -11.58 -2.72 27.45
C PHE A 15 -11.95 -1.58 28.41
N SER A 16 -13.18 -1.07 28.38
CA SER A 16 -13.55 0.10 29.19
C SER A 16 -15.03 0.06 29.61
N CYS A 17 -15.41 0.87 30.60
CA CYS A 17 -16.81 1.06 30.97
C CYS A 17 -17.35 2.37 30.38
N ILE A 18 -18.38 2.28 29.56
CA ILE A 18 -19.09 3.39 28.91
C ILE A 18 -20.38 3.74 29.64
N GLU A 19 -20.69 5.03 29.75
CA GLU A 19 -21.97 5.51 30.25
C GLU A 19 -23.02 5.54 29.12
N CYS A 20 -24.15 4.88 29.35
CA CYS A 20 -25.27 4.81 28.40
C CYS A 20 -26.61 5.11 29.11
N PRO A 21 -27.58 5.76 28.45
CA PRO A 21 -28.93 5.96 28.96
C PRO A 21 -29.76 4.66 28.83
N MET A 22 -29.60 3.73 29.78
CA MET A 22 -30.28 2.44 29.79
C MET A 22 -31.62 2.51 30.57
N SER A 23 -32.62 1.72 30.15
CA SER A 23 -33.81 1.44 30.96
C SER A 23 -33.58 0.27 31.92
N GLU A 24 -34.40 0.10 32.97
CA GLU A 24 -34.20 -0.92 34.02
C GLU A 24 -34.09 -2.36 33.50
N ASN A 25 -34.65 -2.66 32.31
CA ASN A 25 -34.70 -4.00 31.72
C ASN A 25 -33.72 -4.22 30.55
N GLU A 26 -32.94 -3.22 30.15
CA GLU A 26 -31.98 -3.35 29.06
C GLU A 26 -30.62 -3.84 29.58
N THR A 27 -30.03 -4.84 28.93
CA THR A 27 -28.67 -5.35 29.23
C THR A 27 -27.61 -4.84 28.23
N GLN A 28 -28.03 -4.06 27.23
CA GLN A 28 -27.20 -3.51 26.17
C GLN A 28 -27.61 -2.05 25.91
N CYS A 29 -26.68 -1.19 25.50
CA CYS A 29 -27.02 0.16 25.08
C CYS A 29 -28.02 0.06 23.91
N SER A 30 -29.20 0.65 24.08
CA SER A 30 -30.30 0.56 23.12
C SER A 30 -29.92 1.26 21.81
N SER A 31 -30.32 0.65 20.67
CA SER A 31 -30.21 1.30 19.36
C SER A 31 -30.92 2.65 19.38
N CYS A 32 -30.31 3.66 18.78
CA CYS A 32 -30.90 5.00 18.78
C CYS A 32 -32.27 5.02 18.10
N PRO A 33 -33.23 5.79 18.64
CA PRO A 33 -34.57 5.92 18.05
C PRO A 33 -34.50 6.56 16.66
N PHE A 34 -35.59 6.44 15.90
CA PHE A 34 -35.71 6.99 14.54
C PHE A 34 -35.19 8.45 14.48
N ARG A 35 -34.35 8.74 13.48
CA ARG A 35 -33.64 10.03 13.27
C ARG A 35 -32.60 10.43 14.32
N HIS A 36 -32.17 9.53 15.19
CA HIS A 36 -31.08 9.78 16.11
C HIS A 36 -29.85 8.94 15.75
N PHE A 37 -28.67 9.55 15.80
CA PHE A 37 -27.39 8.87 15.59
C PHE A 37 -26.65 8.72 16.92
N VAL A 38 -25.79 7.72 16.99
CA VAL A 38 -24.94 7.47 18.17
C VAL A 38 -23.80 8.49 18.19
N GLN A 39 -23.83 9.38 19.18
CA GLN A 39 -22.74 10.30 19.48
C GLN A 39 -21.86 9.71 20.58
N ARG A 40 -20.56 9.61 20.31
CA ARG A 40 -19.55 9.05 21.22
C ARG A 40 -18.69 10.15 21.83
N THR A 41 -18.52 10.11 23.14
CA THR A 41 -17.60 10.99 23.88
C THR A 41 -16.34 10.21 24.21
N ILE A 42 -15.18 10.73 23.83
CA ILE A 42 -13.88 10.06 23.99
C ILE A 42 -12.98 10.92 24.91
N SER A 43 -12.16 10.28 25.74
CA SER A 43 -11.12 10.94 26.54
C SER A 43 -9.96 11.46 25.66
N ALA A 44 -9.09 12.30 26.22
CA ALA A 44 -7.87 12.75 25.54
C ALA A 44 -6.96 11.57 25.11
N ASP A 45 -7.02 10.45 25.84
CA ASP A 45 -6.26 9.22 25.59
C ASP A 45 -6.97 8.27 24.61
N GLY A 46 -8.06 8.69 23.97
CA GLY A 46 -8.77 7.87 22.97
C GLY A 46 -9.75 6.84 23.54
N ILE A 47 -10.05 6.87 24.84
CA ILE A 47 -10.95 5.91 25.50
C ILE A 47 -12.40 6.40 25.43
N LEU A 48 -13.31 5.53 24.96
CA LEU A 48 -14.74 5.81 24.91
C LEU A 48 -15.30 5.97 26.34
N LYS A 49 -15.89 7.14 26.63
CA LYS A 49 -16.46 7.49 27.94
C LYS A 49 -17.98 7.38 27.98
N ALA A 50 -18.66 7.80 26.92
CA ALA A 50 -20.13 7.81 26.89
C ALA A 50 -20.68 7.66 25.47
N GLU A 51 -21.87 7.08 25.35
CA GLU A 51 -22.65 7.02 24.12
C GLU A 51 -24.03 7.64 24.34
N ASN A 52 -24.39 8.61 23.50
CA ASN A 52 -25.67 9.34 23.56
C ASN A 52 -26.34 9.38 22.20
N CYS A 53 -27.67 9.32 22.17
CA CYS A 53 -28.42 9.47 20.93
C CYS A 53 -28.73 10.94 20.66
N LYS A 54 -28.23 11.48 19.56
CA LYS A 54 -28.51 12.86 19.14
C LYS A 54 -29.38 12.90 17.90
N LYS A 55 -30.41 13.74 17.90
CA LYS A 55 -31.30 13.91 16.73
C LYS A 55 -30.54 14.57 15.58
N CYS A 56 -30.72 14.07 14.36
CA CYS A 56 -30.22 14.75 13.18
C CYS A 56 -30.90 16.11 12.99
N PRO A 57 -30.15 17.14 12.56
CA PRO A 57 -30.71 18.44 12.21
C PRO A 57 -31.66 18.32 11.00
N ALA A 58 -32.45 19.37 10.77
CA ALA A 58 -33.35 19.45 9.60
C ALA A 58 -32.58 19.21 8.29
N ASN A 59 -33.26 18.63 7.29
CA ASN A 59 -32.72 18.26 5.98
C ASN A 59 -31.60 17.19 5.97
N ASN A 60 -31.35 16.56 7.13
CA ASN A 60 -30.46 15.41 7.25
C ASN A 60 -31.20 14.17 7.78
N LYS A 61 -30.78 13.00 7.30
CA LYS A 61 -31.18 11.68 7.80
C LYS A 61 -29.99 10.98 8.46
N VAL A 62 -30.28 9.99 9.31
CA VAL A 62 -29.23 9.15 9.91
C VAL A 62 -28.61 8.30 8.79
N SER A 63 -27.28 8.15 8.82
CA SER A 63 -26.56 7.26 7.91
C SER A 63 -27.08 5.83 8.03
N ILE A 64 -26.84 5.00 7.02
CA ILE A 64 -27.16 3.56 7.11
C ILE A 64 -26.41 2.85 8.24
N HIS A 65 -25.32 3.46 8.76
CA HIS A 65 -24.50 2.93 9.84
C HIS A 65 -24.92 3.46 11.22
N GLY A 66 -25.89 4.38 11.32
CA GLY A 66 -26.42 4.86 12.60
C GLY A 66 -25.53 5.85 13.35
N ASP A 67 -24.43 6.31 12.75
CA ASP A 67 -23.32 7.00 13.43
C ASP A 67 -23.16 8.48 13.03
N THR A 68 -23.81 8.91 11.96
CA THR A 68 -23.71 10.30 11.47
C THR A 68 -24.98 10.75 10.78
N CYS A 69 -25.08 12.06 10.52
CA CYS A 69 -26.17 12.66 9.77
C CYS A 69 -25.71 13.01 8.36
N ILE A 70 -26.45 12.54 7.35
CA ILE A 70 -26.20 12.80 5.94
C ILE A 70 -27.34 13.61 5.32
N LEU A 71 -27.03 14.42 4.31
CA LEU A 71 -28.02 15.22 3.60
C LEU A 71 -29.11 14.34 2.98
N CYS A 72 -30.34 14.81 3.02
CA CYS A 72 -31.48 14.11 2.41
C CYS A 72 -31.52 14.26 0.89
N LEU A 73 -31.97 13.20 0.22
CA LEU A 73 -32.37 13.22 -1.18
C LEU A 73 -33.90 13.18 -1.28
N LYS A 74 -34.49 13.77 -2.34
CA LYS A 74 -35.95 13.77 -2.56
C LYS A 74 -36.58 12.37 -2.61
N THR A 75 -35.78 11.32 -2.80
CA THR A 75 -36.23 9.92 -2.87
C THR A 75 -36.14 9.19 -1.53
N ASP A 76 -35.82 9.88 -0.44
CA ASP A 76 -35.61 9.25 0.86
C ASP A 76 -36.89 9.24 1.71
N ASP A 77 -37.47 8.05 1.90
CA ASP A 77 -38.69 7.83 2.69
C ASP A 77 -38.52 8.16 4.20
N SER A 78 -37.27 8.25 4.67
CA SER A 78 -36.93 8.48 6.08
C SER A 78 -36.54 9.92 6.43
N CYS A 79 -36.83 10.88 5.55
CA CYS A 79 -36.49 12.29 5.76
C CYS A 79 -37.70 13.22 5.91
N GLU A 80 -37.62 14.16 6.86
CA GLU A 80 -38.46 15.36 6.88
C GLU A 80 -37.67 16.50 6.17
N CYS A 81 -37.86 16.64 4.86
CA CYS A 81 -37.42 17.83 4.13
C CYS A 81 -38.34 18.99 4.52
N GLN A 82 -37.79 20.04 5.14
CA GLN A 82 -38.58 21.23 5.49
C GLN A 82 -38.71 22.21 4.32
N ASP A 83 -37.73 22.24 3.40
CA ASP A 83 -37.73 23.11 2.23
C ASP A 83 -37.30 22.37 0.96
N ASP A 84 -38.09 22.54 -0.11
CA ASP A 84 -37.90 21.88 -1.42
C ASP A 84 -36.63 22.34 -2.16
N GLU A 85 -36.06 23.48 -1.77
CA GLU A 85 -34.83 24.08 -2.31
C GLU A 85 -33.54 23.49 -1.71
N THR A 86 -33.57 22.97 -0.48
CA THR A 86 -32.38 22.41 0.18
C THR A 86 -32.21 20.90 -0.07
N CYS A 87 -33.31 20.18 -0.32
CA CYS A 87 -33.30 18.81 -0.83
C CYS A 87 -33.11 18.82 -2.37
N GLN A 88 -31.97 19.31 -2.88
CA GLN A 88 -31.76 19.45 -4.33
C GLN A 88 -31.63 18.10 -5.06
N LYS A 89 -32.32 17.98 -6.22
CA LYS A 89 -31.91 17.04 -7.29
C LYS A 89 -30.55 17.51 -7.79
N ALA A 90 -29.49 16.83 -7.39
CA ALA A 90 -28.17 17.11 -7.95
C ALA A 90 -28.13 16.61 -9.39
N GLU A 91 -28.05 17.52 -10.36
CA GLU A 91 -27.57 17.16 -11.70
C GLU A 91 -26.15 16.61 -11.57
N VAL A 92 -25.98 15.33 -11.84
CA VAL A 92 -24.68 14.66 -11.86
C VAL A 92 -24.18 14.74 -13.29
N ASN A 93 -22.94 15.20 -13.48
CA ASN A 93 -22.33 15.23 -14.81
C ASN A 93 -22.39 13.83 -15.43
N LYS A 94 -22.96 13.74 -16.65
CA LYS A 94 -23.19 12.47 -17.35
C LYS A 94 -21.90 11.66 -17.50
N MET A 95 -20.74 12.31 -17.68
CA MET A 95 -19.45 11.62 -17.78
C MET A 95 -19.06 10.86 -16.50
N LEU A 96 -19.44 11.35 -15.31
CA LEU A 96 -19.15 10.68 -14.03
C LEU A 96 -19.91 9.37 -13.84
N ILE A 97 -20.98 9.16 -14.60
CA ILE A 97 -21.87 8.01 -14.47
C ILE A 97 -21.75 7.03 -15.63
N MET A 98 -20.92 7.34 -16.64
CA MET A 98 -20.69 6.45 -17.78
C MET A 98 -19.82 5.26 -17.40
N ILE A 99 -20.17 4.10 -17.95
CA ILE A 99 -19.36 2.88 -18.01
C ILE A 99 -19.16 2.50 -19.47
N GLU A 100 -18.05 1.83 -19.77
CA GLU A 100 -17.75 1.32 -21.11
C GLU A 100 -17.82 -0.21 -21.07
N LEU A 101 -18.57 -0.79 -22.00
CA LEU A 101 -18.73 -2.23 -22.16
C LEU A 101 -17.66 -2.79 -23.10
N GLU A 102 -17.46 -4.12 -23.08
CA GLU A 102 -16.43 -4.81 -23.88
C GLU A 102 -16.50 -4.53 -25.39
N ASN A 103 -17.70 -4.23 -25.90
CA ASN A 103 -17.93 -3.87 -27.30
C ASN A 103 -17.64 -2.39 -27.63
N GLY A 104 -17.09 -1.61 -26.69
CA GLY A 104 -16.81 -0.18 -26.82
C GLY A 104 -18.04 0.73 -26.67
N SER A 105 -19.23 0.17 -26.42
CA SER A 105 -20.43 0.97 -26.16
C SER A 105 -20.38 1.61 -24.78
N GLN A 106 -20.90 2.83 -24.66
CA GLN A 106 -20.94 3.58 -23.41
C GLN A 106 -22.37 3.69 -22.88
N GLU A 107 -22.56 3.33 -21.61
CA GLU A 107 -23.87 3.31 -20.94
C GLU A 107 -23.83 4.07 -19.61
N SER A 108 -24.97 4.64 -19.20
CA SER A 108 -25.07 5.34 -17.90
C SER A 108 -25.49 4.38 -16.79
N SER A 109 -24.73 4.34 -15.69
CA SER A 109 -25.04 3.50 -14.54
C SER A 109 -25.93 4.21 -13.52
N ASN A 110 -27.14 3.67 -13.29
CA ASN A 110 -28.07 4.14 -12.24
C ASN A 110 -27.46 4.08 -10.84
N TYR A 111 -26.67 3.05 -10.56
CA TYR A 111 -26.00 2.89 -9.28
C TYR A 111 -24.96 3.99 -9.04
N ILE A 112 -24.14 4.28 -10.06
CA ILE A 112 -23.12 5.33 -9.97
C ILE A 112 -23.81 6.68 -9.84
N ALA A 113 -24.84 6.97 -10.64
CA ALA A 113 -25.62 8.21 -10.54
C ALA A 113 -26.18 8.46 -9.13
N LYS A 114 -26.69 7.42 -8.47
CA LYS A 114 -27.23 7.53 -7.11
C LYS A 114 -26.16 7.78 -6.05
N ASN A 115 -24.93 7.31 -6.24
CA ASN A 115 -23.91 7.26 -5.20
C ASN A 115 -22.75 8.25 -5.37
N ILE A 116 -22.35 8.57 -6.61
CA ILE A 116 -21.06 9.20 -6.92
C ILE A 116 -20.85 10.52 -6.20
N LYS A 117 -21.84 11.41 -6.15
CA LYS A 117 -21.73 12.72 -5.48
C LYS A 117 -21.49 12.57 -3.97
N ARG A 118 -22.27 11.70 -3.30
CA ARG A 118 -22.13 11.43 -1.86
C ARG A 118 -20.77 10.83 -1.55
N VAL A 119 -20.34 9.91 -2.39
CA VAL A 119 -19.09 9.16 -2.22
C VAL A 119 -17.86 10.06 -2.42
N ILE A 120 -17.87 10.92 -3.45
CA ILE A 120 -16.85 11.97 -3.65
C ILE A 120 -16.80 12.92 -2.45
N GLN A 121 -17.95 13.44 -2.02
CA GLN A 121 -17.99 14.39 -0.90
C GLN A 121 -17.57 13.75 0.43
N GLY A 122 -18.02 12.51 0.67
CA GLY A 122 -17.63 11.75 1.84
C GLY A 122 -16.12 11.51 1.87
N CYS A 123 -15.53 11.15 0.71
CA CYS A 123 -14.10 10.95 0.63
C CYS A 123 -13.34 12.28 0.82
N LYS A 124 -13.77 13.40 0.22
CA LYS A 124 -13.21 14.74 0.49
C LYS A 124 -13.20 15.11 1.99
N ASN A 125 -14.14 14.59 2.76
CA ASN A 125 -14.29 14.84 4.19
C ASN A 125 -13.57 13.79 5.07
N ASN A 126 -12.56 13.07 4.56
CA ASN A 126 -11.82 12.05 5.32
C ASN A 126 -12.62 10.82 5.77
N ASN A 127 -13.75 10.52 5.15
CA ASN A 127 -14.47 9.27 5.41
C ASN A 127 -13.84 8.11 4.61
N MET A 128 -13.12 7.23 5.31
CA MET A 128 -12.41 6.10 4.71
C MET A 128 -13.35 5.14 3.96
N GLN A 129 -14.55 4.88 4.46
CA GLN A 129 -15.52 4.02 3.77
C GLN A 129 -16.01 4.67 2.47
N ALA A 130 -16.21 5.98 2.47
CA ALA A 130 -16.55 6.71 1.25
C ALA A 130 -15.38 6.69 0.25
N CYS A 131 -14.13 6.78 0.70
CA CYS A 131 -12.98 6.63 -0.20
C CYS A 131 -12.88 5.24 -0.81
N GLN A 132 -13.07 4.18 -0.02
CA GLN A 132 -13.13 2.81 -0.53
C GLN A 132 -14.28 2.64 -1.53
N HIS A 133 -15.44 3.25 -1.25
CA HIS A 133 -16.58 3.23 -2.16
C HIS A 133 -16.26 3.97 -3.47
N LEU A 134 -15.52 5.09 -3.41
CA LEU A 134 -15.11 5.83 -4.61
C LEU A 134 -14.14 5.03 -5.46
N ALA A 135 -13.18 4.35 -4.83
CA ALA A 135 -12.26 3.42 -5.49
C ALA A 135 -13.01 2.26 -6.16
N ASN A 136 -14.01 1.66 -5.50
CA ASN A 136 -14.82 0.61 -6.10
C ASN A 136 -15.59 1.09 -7.33
N ILE A 137 -16.09 2.34 -7.33
CA ILE A 137 -16.74 2.92 -8.52
C ILE A 137 -15.72 3.13 -9.66
N CYS A 138 -14.49 3.51 -9.36
CA CYS A 138 -13.42 3.57 -10.37
C CYS A 138 -13.23 2.22 -11.07
N VAL A 139 -13.25 1.11 -10.30
CA VAL A 139 -13.21 -0.25 -10.88
C VAL A 139 -14.43 -0.54 -11.75
N LEU A 140 -15.64 -0.16 -11.32
CA LEU A 140 -16.87 -0.33 -12.12
C LEU A 140 -16.85 0.49 -13.43
N GLN A 141 -16.04 1.54 -13.50
CA GLN A 141 -15.78 2.32 -14.71
C GLN A 141 -14.57 1.83 -15.49
N ASN A 142 -14.10 0.60 -15.25
CA ASN A 142 -12.94 0.00 -15.91
C ASN A 142 -11.69 0.89 -15.85
N TYR A 143 -11.46 1.54 -14.70
CA TYR A 143 -10.30 2.42 -14.48
C TYR A 143 -10.19 3.59 -15.47
N ARG A 144 -11.31 4.08 -16.03
CA ARG A 144 -11.32 5.20 -16.97
C ARG A 144 -10.68 6.45 -16.37
N ILE A 145 -9.60 6.97 -16.98
CA ILE A 145 -8.85 8.15 -16.51
C ILE A 145 -8.86 9.34 -17.50
N GLU A 146 -9.34 9.15 -18.73
CA GLU A 146 -9.21 10.16 -19.80
C GLU A 146 -10.20 11.34 -19.66
N GLU A 147 -11.16 11.29 -18.72
CA GLU A 147 -12.20 12.30 -18.52
C GLU A 147 -12.65 12.40 -17.05
N LEU A 148 -13.66 13.23 -16.75
CA LEU A 148 -14.32 13.28 -15.44
C LEU A 148 -14.92 11.92 -15.06
N SER A 149 -14.21 11.17 -14.21
CA SER A 149 -14.56 9.82 -13.73
C SER A 149 -14.35 9.69 -12.22
N ALA A 150 -14.83 8.57 -11.64
CA ALA A 150 -14.54 8.26 -10.25
C ALA A 150 -13.04 8.09 -9.98
N CYS A 151 -12.25 7.58 -10.93
CA CYS A 151 -10.80 7.44 -10.79
C CYS A 151 -10.11 8.81 -10.72
N THR A 152 -10.46 9.72 -11.62
CA THR A 152 -9.87 11.07 -11.62
C THR A 152 -10.27 11.87 -10.37
N GLU A 153 -11.50 11.73 -9.88
CA GLU A 153 -11.90 12.36 -8.61
C GLU A 153 -11.23 11.69 -7.41
N PHE A 154 -11.10 10.35 -7.41
CA PHE A 154 -10.37 9.63 -6.38
C PHE A 154 -8.92 10.08 -6.32
N GLU A 155 -8.23 10.18 -7.45
CA GLU A 155 -6.85 10.67 -7.49
C GLU A 155 -6.70 12.11 -7.01
N LYS A 156 -7.60 13.02 -7.42
CA LYS A 156 -7.59 14.41 -6.92
C LYS A 156 -7.72 14.43 -5.41
N ILE A 157 -8.64 13.64 -4.88
CA ILE A 157 -8.89 13.56 -3.44
C ILE A 157 -7.71 12.88 -2.75
N ALA A 158 -7.19 11.78 -3.26
CA ALA A 158 -6.05 11.04 -2.71
C ALA A 158 -4.74 11.84 -2.78
N LYS A 159 -4.59 12.77 -3.74
CA LYS A 159 -3.49 13.75 -3.76
C LYS A 159 -3.66 14.84 -2.69
N SER A 160 -4.91 15.19 -2.35
CA SER A 160 -5.22 16.20 -1.33
C SER A 160 -5.29 15.66 0.10
N MET A 161 -5.71 14.41 0.25
CA MET A 161 -5.60 13.63 1.47
C MET A 161 -4.16 13.17 1.57
N HIS A 162 -3.52 13.30 2.72
CA HIS A 162 -2.24 12.65 2.98
C HIS A 162 -2.40 11.12 3.07
N TYR A 163 -2.84 10.46 2.00
CA TYR A 163 -2.51 9.06 1.77
C TYR A 163 -1.04 9.04 1.39
N GLY A 164 -0.20 8.93 2.42
CA GLY A 164 1.24 8.68 2.33
C GLY A 164 1.85 9.13 1.01
N SER A 165 2.00 10.44 0.83
CA SER A 165 3.19 10.88 0.10
C SER A 165 4.36 10.10 0.67
N PHE A 166 5.21 9.55 -0.18
CA PHE A 166 6.56 9.16 0.22
C PHE A 166 7.25 10.45 0.68
N ASP A 167 6.90 10.90 1.88
CA ASP A 167 7.50 12.01 2.56
C ASP A 167 8.92 11.56 2.83
N GLU A 168 9.88 12.16 2.13
CA GLU A 168 11.31 11.87 2.25
C GLU A 168 11.77 11.96 3.71
N ASN A 169 11.01 12.62 4.60
CA ASN A 169 11.34 12.72 6.02
C ASN A 169 10.86 11.52 6.86
N ARG A 170 10.11 10.56 6.28
CA ARG A 170 9.65 9.36 7.00
C ARG A 170 10.66 8.21 6.90
N PRO A 171 10.86 7.44 7.99
CA PRO A 171 11.96 6.48 8.09
C PRO A 171 11.87 5.29 7.12
N ASN A 172 10.70 5.01 6.56
CA ASN A 172 10.48 3.91 5.60
C ASN A 172 10.23 4.41 4.16
N SER A 173 10.44 5.69 3.88
CA SER A 173 10.32 6.22 2.52
C SER A 173 11.50 5.84 1.62
N PHE A 174 12.60 5.39 2.23
CA PHE A 174 13.76 4.84 1.55
C PHE A 174 13.90 3.35 1.81
N LEU A 175 14.34 2.63 0.79
CA LEU A 175 14.73 1.24 0.85
C LEU A 175 16.21 1.16 1.27
N GLU A 176 16.46 1.05 2.57
CA GLU A 176 17.79 0.73 3.09
C GLU A 176 18.04 -0.78 2.89
N ILE A 177 19.03 -1.13 2.07
CA ILE A 177 19.48 -2.51 1.92
C ILE A 177 20.84 -2.64 2.62
N ILE A 178 21.04 -3.72 3.38
CA ILE A 178 22.31 -4.07 4.01
C ILE A 178 22.80 -5.39 3.42
N LEU A 179 24.10 -5.46 3.13
CA LEU A 179 24.82 -6.66 2.73
C LEU A 179 25.55 -7.22 3.95
N LEU A 180 25.28 -8.48 4.30
CA LEU A 180 26.11 -9.26 5.21
C LEU A 180 27.16 -10.01 4.39
N GLN A 181 28.43 -9.72 4.62
CA GLN A 181 29.54 -10.22 3.81
C GLN A 181 30.22 -11.43 4.44
N PHE A 182 30.61 -12.38 3.60
CA PHE A 182 31.27 -13.62 3.97
C PHE A 182 32.40 -13.97 2.98
N THR A 183 33.45 -14.62 3.48
CA THR A 183 34.49 -15.24 2.67
C THR A 183 34.00 -16.53 2.01
N LEU A 184 34.80 -17.11 1.10
CA LEU A 184 34.53 -18.39 0.46
C LEU A 184 34.29 -19.54 1.44
N ASN A 185 35.03 -19.60 2.55
CA ASN A 185 34.86 -20.62 3.58
C ASN A 185 33.73 -20.29 4.59
N GLY A 186 32.99 -19.20 4.37
CA GLY A 186 31.83 -18.81 5.18
C GLY A 186 32.16 -17.99 6.43
N THR A 187 33.40 -17.51 6.61
CA THR A 187 33.74 -16.58 7.69
C THR A 187 33.04 -15.24 7.47
N PHE A 188 32.35 -14.75 8.51
CA PHE A 188 31.69 -13.46 8.47
C PHE A 188 32.70 -12.31 8.47
N LEU A 189 32.56 -11.38 7.53
CA LEU A 189 33.43 -10.24 7.33
C LEU A 189 32.85 -8.94 7.92
N GLY A 190 31.53 -8.79 7.90
CA GLY A 190 30.86 -7.58 8.40
C GLY A 190 29.57 -7.25 7.66
N MET A 191 29.01 -6.09 8.00
CA MET A 191 27.82 -5.54 7.37
C MET A 191 28.17 -4.24 6.68
N ILE A 192 27.71 -4.06 5.45
CA ILE A 192 27.84 -2.81 4.72
C ILE A 192 26.48 -2.39 4.16
N SER A 193 26.20 -1.09 4.14
CA SER A 193 24.99 -0.59 3.49
C SER A 193 25.16 -0.70 1.98
N LEU A 194 24.09 -1.12 1.30
CA LEU A 194 23.99 -1.08 -0.13
C LEU A 194 23.88 0.38 -0.57
N SER A 195 24.95 0.86 -1.18
CA SER A 195 24.95 2.06 -1.99
C SER A 195 25.33 1.67 -3.41
N GLU A 196 25.01 2.52 -4.38
CA GLU A 196 25.45 2.28 -5.76
C GLU A 196 26.97 2.13 -5.87
N SER A 197 27.76 2.75 -4.99
CA SER A 197 29.23 2.58 -4.92
C SER A 197 29.70 1.18 -4.52
N ASN A 198 28.83 0.39 -3.86
CA ASN A 198 29.15 -0.93 -3.34
C ASN A 198 28.48 -2.05 -4.15
N LEU A 199 27.44 -1.71 -4.92
CA LEU A 199 26.75 -2.63 -5.84
C LEU A 199 27.30 -2.50 -7.27
N ASN A 200 27.71 -1.30 -7.68
CA ASN A 200 28.31 -1.08 -8.98
C ASN A 200 29.82 -1.08 -8.87
N THR A 201 30.39 -1.88 -9.76
CA THR A 201 31.76 -1.71 -10.23
C THR A 201 31.96 -0.39 -11.01
N CYS A 202 30.91 0.44 -11.15
CA CYS A 202 30.82 1.55 -12.11
C CYS A 202 30.07 2.84 -11.70
N SER A 203 29.40 2.99 -10.54
CA SER A 203 28.64 4.23 -10.25
C SER A 203 29.29 5.09 -9.17
N GLN A 204 29.22 6.41 -9.39
CA GLN A 204 29.74 7.47 -8.53
C GLN A 204 28.64 8.17 -7.69
N GLN A 205 27.37 7.78 -7.79
CA GLN A 205 26.28 8.45 -7.06
C GLN A 205 25.96 7.77 -5.72
N LYS A 206 25.55 8.60 -4.74
CA LYS A 206 25.37 8.23 -3.31
C LYS A 206 23.91 8.26 -2.85
N ASP A 207 22.96 8.28 -3.78
CA ASP A 207 21.57 8.52 -3.43
C ASP A 207 20.90 7.24 -2.90
N LYS A 208 19.99 7.40 -1.93
CA LYS A 208 19.27 6.29 -1.31
C LYS A 208 18.19 5.77 -2.27
N PHE A 209 17.96 4.46 -2.29
CA PHE A 209 16.82 3.89 -3.02
C PHE A 209 15.51 4.37 -2.38
N HIS A 210 14.60 4.89 -3.18
CA HIS A 210 13.24 5.25 -2.79
C HIS A 210 12.33 4.02 -2.89
N PHE A 211 11.49 3.84 -1.88
CA PHE A 211 10.52 2.75 -1.90
C PHE A 211 9.48 2.98 -3.02
N GLY A 212 9.02 1.91 -3.67
CA GLY A 212 8.05 1.98 -4.76
C GLY A 212 8.62 2.44 -6.11
N THR A 213 9.95 2.57 -6.22
CA THR A 213 10.65 2.91 -7.47
C THR A 213 11.29 1.66 -8.07
N PHE A 214 11.24 1.54 -9.40
CA PHE A 214 11.95 0.48 -10.13
C PHE A 214 13.38 0.93 -10.46
N TYR A 215 14.36 0.11 -10.10
CA TYR A 215 15.76 0.40 -10.36
C TYR A 215 16.33 -0.60 -11.37
N ARG A 216 16.93 -0.05 -12.44
CA ARG A 216 17.73 -0.79 -13.42
C ARG A 216 19.08 -0.13 -13.52
N MET A 217 20.13 -0.91 -13.34
CA MET A 217 21.51 -0.41 -13.39
C MET A 217 22.28 -1.19 -14.46
N GLU A 218 22.90 -0.46 -15.38
CA GLU A 218 23.74 -0.98 -16.45
C GLU A 218 25.01 -0.14 -16.52
N CYS A 219 26.17 -0.79 -16.71
CA CYS A 219 27.42 -0.07 -16.79
C CYS A 219 28.48 -0.82 -17.60
N PHE A 220 29.49 -0.06 -18.04
CA PHE A 220 30.66 -0.61 -18.72
C PHE A 220 31.85 -0.58 -17.77
N ILE A 221 32.50 -1.73 -17.60
CA ILE A 221 33.73 -1.87 -16.82
C ILE A 221 34.83 -2.54 -17.62
N GLN A 222 36.05 -2.02 -17.48
CA GLN A 222 37.25 -2.66 -18.01
C GLN A 222 37.65 -3.87 -17.16
N LEU A 223 38.01 -4.97 -17.81
CA LEU A 223 38.42 -6.23 -17.17
C LEU A 223 39.51 -6.04 -16.09
N GLN A 224 40.50 -5.20 -16.35
CA GLN A 224 41.57 -4.89 -15.39
C GLN A 224 41.04 -4.29 -14.07
N HIS A 225 40.01 -3.44 -14.16
CA HIS A 225 39.38 -2.80 -13.01
C HIS A 225 38.53 -3.81 -12.23
N LEU A 226 37.83 -4.71 -12.94
CA LEU A 226 37.06 -5.80 -12.35
C LEU A 226 37.95 -6.76 -11.54
N ILE A 227 39.13 -7.11 -12.08
CA ILE A 227 40.11 -7.96 -11.41
C ILE A 227 40.67 -7.27 -10.16
N GLN A 228 41.03 -6.00 -10.25
CA GLN A 228 41.54 -5.22 -9.12
C GLN A 228 40.52 -5.16 -7.96
N LEU A 229 39.24 -4.98 -8.26
CA LEU A 229 38.17 -4.92 -7.26
C LEU A 229 37.88 -6.27 -6.60
N SER A 230 38.18 -7.37 -7.27
CA SER A 230 37.93 -8.71 -6.72
C SER A 230 38.89 -9.10 -5.59
N GLY A 231 40.02 -8.38 -5.40
CA GLY A 231 40.98 -8.65 -4.32
C GLY A 231 41.55 -10.08 -4.29
N GLY A 232 41.37 -10.85 -5.37
CA GLY A 232 41.82 -12.24 -5.50
C GLY A 232 40.88 -13.31 -4.92
N GLN A 233 39.84 -12.96 -4.13
CA GLN A 233 38.83 -13.91 -3.66
C GLN A 233 37.41 -13.29 -3.68
N PRO A 234 36.38 -14.05 -4.10
CA PRO A 234 35.01 -13.60 -4.11
C PRO A 234 34.50 -13.36 -2.69
N ILE A 235 33.85 -12.21 -2.51
CA ILE A 235 33.07 -11.90 -1.32
C ILE A 235 31.61 -12.27 -1.59
N PHE A 236 31.06 -13.10 -0.72
CA PHE A 236 29.66 -13.50 -0.77
C PHE A 236 28.83 -12.58 0.09
N SER A 237 27.68 -12.15 -0.42
CA SER A 237 26.79 -11.21 0.25
C SER A 237 25.37 -11.75 0.36
N ASP A 238 24.82 -11.69 1.57
CA ASP A 238 23.38 -11.89 1.82
C ASP A 238 22.72 -10.51 1.96
N LEU A 239 21.62 -10.29 1.23
CA LEU A 239 20.95 -8.99 1.19
C LEU A 239 19.78 -8.94 2.17
N TYR A 240 19.63 -7.80 2.83
CA TYR A 240 18.55 -7.54 3.78
C TYR A 240 17.94 -6.17 3.55
N ILE A 241 16.62 -6.10 3.45
CA ILE A 241 15.91 -4.82 3.55
C ILE A 241 15.72 -4.48 5.01
N VAL A 242 15.94 -3.22 5.31
CA VAL A 242 15.83 -2.65 6.63
C VAL A 242 14.63 -1.71 6.67
N PHE A 243 13.81 -1.84 7.70
CA PHE A 243 12.67 -0.96 7.91
C PHE A 243 12.35 -0.80 9.39
N MET A 244 11.64 0.26 9.74
CA MET A 244 11.12 0.52 11.07
C MET A 244 9.72 -0.07 11.21
N ASN A 245 9.49 -0.90 12.22
CA ASN A 245 8.15 -1.41 12.52
C ASN A 245 7.27 -0.33 13.19
N LYS A 246 5.99 -0.65 13.44
CA LYS A 246 5.02 0.25 14.10
C LYS A 246 5.41 0.70 15.51
N PHE A 247 6.38 0.03 16.15
CA PHE A 247 6.90 0.36 17.47
C PHE A 247 8.22 1.16 17.40
N GLY A 248 8.63 1.57 16.20
CA GLY A 248 9.89 2.29 16.01
C GLY A 248 11.13 1.41 16.20
N GLN A 249 11.02 0.09 16.03
CA GLN A 249 12.17 -0.82 16.10
C GLN A 249 12.67 -1.16 14.70
N LYS A 250 14.00 -1.14 14.53
CA LYS A 250 14.67 -1.54 13.28
C LYS A 250 14.50 -3.04 13.07
N GLN A 251 13.92 -3.44 11.96
CA GLN A 251 13.73 -4.81 11.52
C GLN A 251 14.55 -5.05 10.26
N MET A 252 14.97 -6.30 10.06
CA MET A 252 15.66 -6.73 8.84
C MET A 252 14.90 -7.90 8.22
N TYR A 253 14.69 -7.84 6.92
CA TYR A 253 14.06 -8.90 6.14
C TYR A 253 14.99 -9.36 5.03
N ALA A 254 15.26 -10.66 4.97
CA ALA A 254 16.14 -11.21 3.95
C ALA A 254 15.52 -11.04 2.56
N VAL A 255 16.30 -10.52 1.62
CA VAL A 255 15.86 -10.30 0.24
C VAL A 255 16.05 -11.58 -0.55
N PRO A 256 14.98 -12.16 -1.13
CA PRO A 256 15.13 -13.27 -2.05
C PRO A 256 15.74 -12.80 -3.37
N ILE A 257 16.65 -13.60 -3.91
CA ILE A 257 17.39 -13.31 -5.15
C ILE A 257 16.96 -14.30 -6.23
N ILE A 258 16.50 -13.75 -7.36
CA ILE A 258 16.28 -14.50 -8.60
C ILE A 258 17.57 -14.46 -9.41
N ASN A 259 18.22 -15.61 -9.56
CA ASN A 259 19.39 -15.75 -10.42
C ASN A 259 18.99 -16.44 -11.73
N GLU A 260 18.98 -15.69 -12.83
CA GLU A 260 18.60 -16.17 -14.16
C GLU A 260 19.51 -17.25 -14.74
N ASN A 261 20.70 -17.46 -14.16
CA ASN A 261 21.65 -18.49 -14.60
C ASN A 261 21.46 -19.83 -13.88
N ILE A 262 20.51 -19.95 -12.94
CA ILE A 262 20.18 -21.24 -12.32
C ILE A 262 19.59 -22.18 -13.37
N ARG A 263 20.17 -23.39 -13.44
CA ARG A 263 19.68 -24.46 -14.30
C ARG A 263 19.14 -25.63 -13.49
N SER A 264 18.04 -26.20 -13.93
CA SER A 264 17.51 -27.49 -13.45
C SER A 264 17.24 -28.36 -14.65
N ARG A 265 17.79 -29.59 -14.67
CA ARG A 265 17.66 -30.54 -15.79
C ARG A 265 18.05 -29.94 -17.16
N GLY A 266 19.01 -29.02 -17.18
CA GLY A 266 19.51 -28.37 -18.39
C GLY A 266 18.79 -27.07 -18.78
N GLU A 267 17.62 -26.79 -18.21
CA GLU A 267 16.81 -25.60 -18.52
C GLU A 267 17.07 -24.45 -17.54
N PHE A 268 17.00 -23.21 -18.01
CA PHE A 268 17.08 -22.02 -17.17
C PHE A 268 15.73 -21.75 -16.48
N VAL A 269 15.61 -22.18 -15.23
CA VAL A 269 14.34 -22.14 -14.48
C VAL A 269 13.85 -20.73 -14.14
N ASN A 270 14.76 -19.77 -14.08
CA ASN A 270 14.50 -18.40 -13.65
C ASN A 270 14.39 -17.41 -14.82
N ARG A 271 14.57 -17.85 -16.07
CA ARG A 271 14.36 -17.01 -17.25
C ARG A 271 12.91 -17.16 -17.70
N LEU A 272 12.21 -16.04 -17.89
CA LEU A 272 10.86 -16.05 -18.45
C LEU A 272 10.94 -16.33 -19.95
N MET A 273 10.06 -17.22 -20.44
CA MET A 273 9.85 -17.36 -21.87
C MET A 273 9.14 -16.10 -22.42
N PRO A 274 9.29 -15.74 -23.70
CA PRO A 274 8.73 -14.50 -24.28
C PRO A 274 7.20 -14.33 -24.10
N ASN A 275 6.48 -15.42 -23.81
CA ASN A 275 5.02 -15.47 -23.74
C ASN A 275 4.53 -15.62 -22.28
N GLU A 276 5.42 -15.68 -21.29
CA GLU A 276 5.09 -15.93 -19.89
C GLU A 276 5.29 -14.67 -19.04
N VAL A 277 4.21 -14.21 -18.41
CA VAL A 277 4.21 -13.01 -17.55
C VAL A 277 4.59 -13.34 -16.10
N PHE A 278 4.45 -14.60 -15.70
CA PHE A 278 4.78 -15.10 -14.36
C PHE A 278 5.22 -16.56 -14.44
N ASN A 279 6.26 -16.94 -13.67
CA ASN A 279 6.77 -18.31 -13.64
C ASN A 279 6.69 -18.87 -12.22
N SER A 280 5.76 -19.80 -12.01
CA SER A 280 5.54 -20.50 -10.73
C SER A 280 6.69 -21.42 -10.31
N LYS A 281 7.74 -21.55 -11.12
CA LYS A 281 8.92 -22.41 -10.90
C LYS A 281 10.15 -21.63 -10.45
N TRP A 282 10.04 -20.34 -10.15
CA TRP A 282 11.19 -19.55 -9.71
C TRP A 282 11.87 -20.18 -8.49
N ILE A 283 13.18 -20.35 -8.61
CA ILE A 283 14.06 -20.76 -7.53
C ILE A 283 14.68 -19.51 -6.95
N LEU A 284 14.25 -19.17 -5.73
CA LEU A 284 14.79 -18.06 -4.96
C LEU A 284 16.02 -18.51 -4.18
N THR A 285 17.06 -17.70 -4.22
CA THR A 285 18.31 -17.88 -3.47
C THR A 285 18.52 -16.70 -2.53
N ARG A 286 19.53 -16.78 -1.65
CA ARG A 286 19.76 -15.74 -0.62
C ARG A 286 21.13 -15.07 -0.72
N ARG A 287 22.07 -15.69 -1.44
CA ARG A 287 23.48 -15.30 -1.46
C ARG A 287 23.92 -15.04 -2.89
N LEU A 288 24.63 -13.93 -3.10
CA LEU A 288 25.27 -13.60 -4.38
C LEU A 288 26.74 -13.22 -4.18
N TYR A 289 27.49 -13.22 -5.27
CA TYR A 289 28.83 -12.63 -5.35
C TYR A 289 28.86 -11.63 -6.51
N PHE A 290 29.69 -10.60 -6.39
CA PHE A 290 29.82 -9.58 -7.45
C PHE A 290 30.89 -9.94 -8.47
N VAL A 291 31.99 -10.57 -8.04
CA VAL A 291 33.05 -11.00 -8.94
C VAL A 291 33.56 -12.37 -8.51
N ASP A 292 33.55 -13.33 -9.42
CA ASP A 292 34.24 -14.59 -9.28
C ASP A 292 35.62 -14.50 -9.93
N SER A 293 36.63 -14.25 -9.09
CA SER A 293 38.03 -14.23 -9.49
C SER A 293 38.75 -15.56 -9.29
N ILE A 294 38.14 -16.56 -8.63
CA ILE A 294 38.79 -17.86 -8.40
C ILE A 294 38.76 -18.70 -9.68
N SER A 295 37.66 -18.62 -10.44
CA SER A 295 37.55 -19.32 -11.73
C SER A 295 38.59 -18.83 -12.77
N LEU A 296 39.20 -17.66 -12.53
CA LEU A 296 40.31 -17.14 -13.32
C LEU A 296 41.60 -17.96 -13.13
N ASN A 297 41.85 -18.48 -11.93
CA ASN A 297 43.08 -19.19 -11.55
C ASN A 297 43.09 -20.69 -11.90
N ALA A 298 42.08 -21.21 -12.60
CA ALA A 298 42.09 -22.59 -13.11
C ALA A 298 43.17 -22.86 -14.20
N LEU A 299 44.01 -21.86 -14.48
CA LEU A 299 45.03 -21.78 -15.54
C LEU A 299 46.26 -22.69 -15.38
N ASN A 300 46.42 -23.44 -14.29
CA ASN A 300 47.59 -24.34 -14.19
C ASN A 300 47.52 -25.57 -15.11
N ASN A 301 46.39 -25.82 -15.78
CA ASN A 301 46.22 -26.94 -16.71
C ASN A 301 45.76 -26.47 -18.11
N GLY A 302 46.57 -25.64 -18.77
CA GLY A 302 46.77 -25.45 -20.23
C GLY A 302 45.69 -25.70 -21.32
N GLN A 303 44.41 -25.92 -21.02
CA GLN A 303 43.39 -26.34 -21.99
C GLN A 303 42.05 -25.59 -21.90
N HIS A 304 41.85 -24.71 -20.93
CA HIS A 304 40.59 -23.96 -20.79
C HIS A 304 40.83 -22.45 -20.77
N SER A 305 40.01 -21.71 -21.52
CA SER A 305 39.94 -20.25 -21.47
C SER A 305 39.60 -19.79 -20.05
N ALA A 306 40.30 -18.78 -19.53
CA ALA A 306 40.04 -18.24 -18.21
C ALA A 306 38.61 -17.65 -18.15
N ILE A 307 37.82 -18.04 -17.15
CA ILE A 307 36.42 -17.63 -17.00
C ILE A 307 36.31 -16.69 -15.81
N ILE A 308 35.81 -15.48 -16.04
CA ILE A 308 35.39 -14.55 -15.01
C ILE A 308 33.87 -14.45 -15.04
N ARG A 309 33.23 -14.46 -13.87
CA ARG A 309 31.77 -14.31 -13.75
C ARG A 309 31.45 -13.12 -12.88
N PHE A 310 30.51 -12.31 -13.34
CA PHE A 310 30.00 -11.15 -12.62
C PHE A 310 28.54 -10.95 -13.02
N PRO A 311 27.71 -10.29 -12.19
CA PRO A 311 26.37 -9.93 -12.59
C PRO A 311 26.46 -8.78 -13.60
N GLU A 312 26.16 -9.07 -14.87
CA GLU A 312 26.09 -8.07 -15.94
C GLU A 312 24.95 -7.07 -15.71
N LYS A 313 23.87 -7.53 -15.07
CA LYS A 313 22.67 -6.76 -14.79
C LYS A 313 22.08 -7.13 -13.43
N ILE A 314 21.65 -6.12 -12.67
CA ILE A 314 20.90 -6.29 -11.41
C ILE A 314 19.65 -5.42 -11.49
N ASP A 315 18.48 -6.06 -11.30
CA ASP A 315 17.19 -5.39 -11.18
C ASP A 315 16.70 -5.47 -9.73
N ILE A 316 16.33 -4.34 -9.14
CA ILE A 316 15.62 -4.30 -7.85
C ILE A 316 14.16 -3.96 -8.14
N ARG A 317 13.28 -4.92 -7.86
CA ARG A 317 11.83 -4.77 -8.06
C ARG A 317 11.11 -4.80 -6.72
N VAL A 318 10.42 -3.72 -6.41
CA VAL A 318 9.48 -3.65 -5.28
C VAL A 318 8.08 -3.87 -5.83
N GLN A 319 7.46 -5.00 -5.48
CA GLN A 319 6.07 -5.32 -5.83
C GLN A 319 5.22 -5.23 -4.57
N ILE A 320 4.07 -4.59 -4.67
CA ILE A 320 3.09 -4.37 -3.60
C ILE A 320 1.91 -5.33 -3.80
#